data_AF-A0A3P1ZXV8-F1
#
_entry.id   AF-A0A3P1ZXV8-F1
#
_cell.length_a   1.000
_cell.length_b   1.000
_cell.length_c   1.000
_cell.angle_alpha   90.00
_cell.angle_beta   90.00
_cell.angle_gamma   90.00
#
_symmetry.space_group_name_H-M   'P 1'
#
loop_
_entity.id
_entity.type
_entity.pdbx_description
1 polymer ?
#
loop_
_entity_poly.entity_id
_entity_poly.type
_entity_poly.pdbx_seq_one_letter_code
_entity_poly.pdbx_strand_id
1 'polypeptide(L)'
;MTFVRICVLLCLTTLLAACSRPVHVVEKEAFSRMASQMTRELQARKLLDSRGNYFAAFSLAPQEGYGKILFQRLSPDFMLQSDAAHDVYLGENFAATVLPDSRVKHWPNGFSIDHATQKITLHMTAIADWNGDGQDEWIVACTVEPKRGGRSRTYYLLVPPPRSAVEKLRGTVAAVNECFGLACTLYVRDSKNIQRTAADPLAPPTEVHDLTPGLQPVTEPPGAKKLPASGPAERPL
;
A
#
# COMPACT_ATOMS: atom_id res chain seq x y z
N MET A 1 -7.01 47.90 6.05
CA MET A 1 -7.85 47.07 5.14
C MET A 1 -7.07 46.42 3.98
N THR A 2 -5.77 46.68 3.82
CA THR A 2 -4.91 46.10 2.77
C THR A 2 -4.37 44.71 3.12
N PHE A 3 -4.03 44.45 4.39
CA PHE A 3 -3.51 43.14 4.84
C PHE A 3 -4.49 41.97 4.69
N VAL A 4 -5.80 42.21 4.93
CA VAL A 4 -6.84 41.17 4.77
C VAL A 4 -7.01 40.78 3.30
N ARG A 5 -6.89 41.73 2.37
CA ARG A 5 -6.98 41.46 0.92
C ARG A 5 -5.79 40.64 0.41
N ILE A 6 -4.59 40.87 0.95
CA ILE A 6 -3.39 40.10 0.60
C ILE A 6 -3.47 38.66 1.14
N CYS A 7 -3.97 38.46 2.36
CA CYS A 7 -4.22 37.10 2.90
C CYS A 7 -5.29 36.35 2.12
N VAL A 8 -6.38 37.00 1.71
CA VAL A 8 -7.43 36.37 0.89
C VAL A 8 -6.91 36.01 -0.50
N LEU A 9 -6.06 36.83 -1.12
CA LEU A 9 -5.41 36.53 -2.40
C LEU A 9 -4.35 35.43 -2.30
N LEU A 10 -3.60 35.34 -1.19
CA LEU A 10 -2.70 34.22 -0.93
C LEU A 10 -3.47 32.92 -0.68
N CYS A 11 -4.58 32.94 0.06
CA CYS A 11 -5.43 31.77 0.24
C CYS A 11 -6.14 31.35 -1.06
N LEU A 12 -6.59 32.28 -1.91
CA LEU A 12 -7.21 31.94 -3.20
C LEU A 12 -6.19 31.40 -4.22
N THR A 13 -4.94 31.87 -4.19
CA THR A 13 -3.89 31.35 -5.07
C THR A 13 -3.33 30.02 -4.61
N THR A 14 -3.35 29.71 -3.31
CA THR A 14 -3.05 28.36 -2.80
C THR A 14 -4.18 27.36 -2.99
N LEU A 15 -5.45 27.79 -3.00
CA LEU A 15 -6.59 26.91 -3.32
C LEU A 15 -6.66 26.51 -4.81
N LEU A 16 -6.00 27.25 -5.70
CA LEU A 16 -5.91 26.96 -7.14
C LEU A 16 -4.64 26.20 -7.54
N ALA A 17 -3.74 25.95 -6.59
CA ALA A 17 -2.67 24.98 -6.78
C ALA A 17 -3.32 23.59 -6.85
N ALA A 18 -3.50 23.10 -8.07
CA ALA A 18 -4.02 21.78 -8.43
C ALA A 18 -3.95 20.78 -7.26
N CYS A 19 -5.12 20.44 -6.68
CA CYS A 19 -5.31 19.42 -5.64
C CYS A 19 -4.78 18.06 -6.13
N SER A 20 -3.46 17.91 -6.08
CA SER A 20 -2.76 16.66 -6.27
C SER A 20 -2.88 15.91 -4.96
N ARG A 21 -3.30 14.66 -5.04
CA ARG A 21 -3.46 13.82 -3.86
C ARG A 21 -2.07 13.44 -3.33
N PRO A 22 -1.91 13.36 -2.00
CA PRO A 22 -0.64 12.98 -1.40
C PRO A 22 -0.25 11.56 -1.80
N VAL A 23 1.05 11.36 -2.04
CA VAL A 23 1.66 10.06 -2.31
C VAL A 23 2.77 9.84 -1.30
N HIS A 24 2.69 8.75 -0.56
CA HIS A 24 3.78 8.28 0.28
C HIS A 24 4.68 7.35 -0.53
N VAL A 25 5.84 7.84 -0.97
CA VAL A 25 6.80 7.03 -1.72
C VAL A 25 7.57 6.12 -0.77
N VAL A 26 7.44 4.81 -0.96
CA VAL A 26 8.11 3.79 -0.15
C VAL A 26 9.47 3.43 -0.75
N GLU A 27 9.52 3.22 -2.07
CA GLU A 27 10.74 2.86 -2.79
C GLU A 27 10.97 3.82 -3.96
N LYS A 28 11.88 4.79 -3.76
CA LYS A 28 12.08 5.92 -4.68
C LYS A 28 12.36 5.49 -6.12
N GLU A 29 13.23 4.51 -6.32
CA GLU A 29 13.62 4.06 -7.67
C GLU A 29 12.49 3.30 -8.36
N ALA A 30 11.74 2.48 -7.62
CA ALA A 30 10.57 1.81 -8.15
C ALA A 30 9.47 2.82 -8.53
N PHE A 31 9.26 3.83 -7.68
CA PHE A 31 8.27 4.88 -7.93
C PHE A 31 8.65 5.74 -9.12
N SER A 32 9.92 6.13 -9.23
CA SER A 32 10.42 6.94 -10.36
C SER A 32 10.26 6.19 -11.69
N ARG A 33 10.53 4.88 -11.72
CA ARG A 33 10.26 4.04 -12.91
C ARG A 33 8.77 3.92 -13.22
N MET A 34 7.93 3.70 -12.22
CA MET A 34 6.48 3.67 -12.41
C MET A 34 5.95 5.01 -12.93
N ALA A 35 6.40 6.12 -12.34
CA ALA A 35 5.97 7.47 -12.67
C ALA A 35 6.34 7.86 -14.10
N SER A 36 7.52 7.44 -14.58
CA SER A 36 7.92 7.66 -15.97
C SER A 36 7.14 6.80 -16.96
N GLN A 37 6.82 5.55 -16.59
CA GLN A 37 6.07 4.65 -17.47
C GLN A 37 4.57 4.99 -17.52
N MET A 38 3.98 5.38 -16.38
CA MET A 38 2.54 5.61 -16.21
C MET A 38 2.16 7.09 -16.05
N THR A 39 2.97 8.01 -16.56
CA THR A 39 2.79 9.46 -16.30
C THR A 39 1.36 9.94 -16.54
N ARG A 40 0.78 9.58 -17.69
CA ARG A 40 -0.59 10.02 -18.04
C ARG A 40 -1.64 9.46 -17.09
N GLU A 41 -1.49 8.21 -16.67
CA GLU A 41 -2.42 7.55 -15.76
C GLU A 41 -2.37 8.18 -14.36
N LEU A 42 -1.16 8.42 -13.84
CA LEU A 42 -0.98 9.05 -12.54
C LEU A 42 -1.44 10.52 -12.55
N GLN A 43 -1.26 11.24 -13.66
CA GLN A 43 -1.81 12.59 -13.84
C GLN A 43 -3.35 12.59 -13.89
N ALA A 44 -3.96 11.66 -14.63
CA ALA A 44 -5.41 11.52 -14.68
C ALA A 44 -6.01 11.24 -13.29
N ARG A 45 -5.24 10.58 -12.42
CA ARG A 45 -5.57 10.31 -11.02
C ARG A 45 -5.14 11.41 -10.06
N LYS A 46 -4.55 12.50 -10.53
CA LYS A 46 -4.02 13.57 -9.67
C LYS A 46 -2.99 13.08 -8.65
N LEU A 47 -2.30 11.97 -8.93
CA LEU A 47 -1.17 11.48 -8.14
C LEU A 47 0.15 12.13 -8.59
N LEU A 48 0.17 12.63 -9.83
CA LEU A 48 1.17 13.56 -10.35
C LEU A 48 0.50 14.84 -10.81
N ASP A 49 1.21 15.96 -10.66
CA ASP A 49 0.86 17.23 -11.28
C ASP A 49 1.15 17.21 -12.80
N SER A 50 0.77 18.29 -13.49
CA SER A 50 0.98 18.45 -14.93
C SER A 50 2.46 18.46 -15.35
N ARG A 51 3.38 18.68 -14.42
CA ARG A 51 4.84 18.68 -14.62
C ARG A 51 5.47 17.32 -14.26
N GLY A 52 4.69 16.36 -13.75
CA GLY A 52 5.15 15.04 -13.34
C GLY A 52 5.69 14.97 -11.90
N ASN A 53 5.48 16.00 -11.08
CA ASN A 53 5.83 15.96 -9.66
C ASN A 53 4.70 15.36 -8.83
N TYR A 54 5.02 14.72 -7.72
CA TYR A 54 4.04 14.26 -6.73
C TYR A 54 4.03 15.18 -5.51
N PHE A 55 2.90 15.23 -4.82
CA PHE A 55 2.81 15.86 -3.51
C PHE A 55 3.11 14.80 -2.44
N ALA A 56 4.14 14.99 -1.62
CA ALA A 56 4.54 14.00 -0.62
C ALA A 56 3.54 13.95 0.54
N ALA A 57 3.06 12.76 0.89
CA ALA A 57 2.28 12.55 2.11
C ALA A 57 3.16 12.78 3.36
N PHE A 58 2.61 13.49 4.35
CA PHE A 58 3.23 13.56 5.67
C PHE A 58 3.07 12.20 6.37
N SER A 59 4.16 11.56 6.76
CA SER A 59 4.14 10.30 7.51
C SER A 59 5.01 10.42 8.75
N LEU A 60 4.44 10.08 9.90
CA LEU A 60 5.11 10.12 11.21
C LEU A 60 5.86 8.82 11.53
N ALA A 61 5.57 7.72 10.84
CA ALA A 61 6.33 6.47 10.97
C ALA A 61 6.15 5.60 9.71
N PRO A 62 7.24 5.11 9.10
CA PRO A 62 7.13 4.11 8.06
C PRO A 62 6.59 2.81 8.66
N GLN A 63 5.59 2.20 8.00
CA GLN A 63 5.23 0.81 8.28
C GLN A 63 6.40 -0.06 7.78
N GLU A 64 7.02 -0.84 8.66
CA GLU A 64 8.12 -1.72 8.28
C GLU A 64 7.60 -3.11 7.87
N GLY A 65 8.36 -3.81 7.02
CA GLY A 65 8.11 -5.22 6.72
C GLY A 65 7.13 -5.50 5.57
N TYR A 66 6.85 -4.53 4.70
CA TYR A 66 6.03 -4.73 3.49
C TYR A 66 6.48 -5.94 2.68
N GLY A 67 7.79 -6.11 2.48
CA GLY A 67 8.34 -7.23 1.71
C GLY A 67 7.97 -8.59 2.28
N LYS A 68 7.99 -8.72 3.61
CA LYS A 68 7.58 -9.96 4.31
C LYS A 68 6.08 -10.20 4.18
N ILE A 69 5.27 -9.16 4.39
CA ILE A 69 3.80 -9.25 4.28
C ILE A 69 3.40 -9.65 2.86
N LEU A 70 3.94 -8.98 1.84
CA LEU A 70 3.67 -9.26 0.44
C LEU A 70 4.11 -10.68 0.06
N PHE A 71 5.30 -11.11 0.49
CA PHE A 71 5.77 -12.48 0.24
C PHE A 71 4.85 -13.55 0.85
N GLN A 72 4.44 -13.35 2.10
CA GLN A 72 3.67 -14.35 2.84
C GLN A 72 2.18 -14.37 2.51
N ARG A 73 1.62 -13.28 1.97
CA ARG A 73 0.15 -13.10 1.91
C ARG A 73 -0.40 -12.67 0.56
N LEU A 74 0.40 -12.06 -0.32
CA LEU A 74 -0.09 -11.62 -1.63
C LEU A 74 -0.22 -12.83 -2.56
N SER A 75 -1.43 -13.06 -3.06
CA SER A 75 -1.71 -14.05 -4.09
C SER A 75 -1.11 -13.63 -5.45
N PRO A 76 -0.43 -14.55 -6.16
CA PRO A 76 0.10 -14.31 -7.51
C PRO A 76 -0.94 -14.47 -8.63
N ASP A 77 -2.22 -14.76 -8.33
CA ASP A 77 -3.26 -15.05 -9.32
C ASP A 77 -3.47 -13.97 -10.38
N PHE A 78 -3.12 -12.72 -10.09
CA PHE A 78 -3.20 -11.63 -11.06
C PHE A 78 -2.34 -11.89 -12.31
N MET A 79 -1.31 -12.74 -12.22
CA MET A 79 -0.47 -13.12 -13.36
C MET A 79 -1.22 -14.00 -14.37
N LEU A 80 -2.21 -14.77 -13.92
CA LEU A 80 -3.05 -15.66 -14.77
C LEU A 80 -3.93 -14.91 -15.74
N GLN A 81 -4.25 -13.64 -15.46
CA GLN A 81 -5.13 -12.83 -16.31
C GLN A 81 -4.45 -12.38 -17.61
N SER A 82 -3.30 -12.97 -17.95
CA SER A 82 -2.55 -12.74 -19.19
C SER A 82 -2.08 -14.06 -19.78
N ASP A 83 -2.12 -14.19 -21.11
CA ASP A 83 -1.81 -15.39 -21.92
C ASP A 83 -0.34 -15.89 -21.80
N ALA A 84 0.39 -15.47 -20.79
CA ALA A 84 1.81 -15.78 -20.61
C ALA A 84 2.14 -16.39 -19.25
N ALA A 85 1.12 -16.75 -18.47
CA ALA A 85 1.27 -17.48 -17.22
C ALA A 85 1.54 -18.99 -17.41
N HIS A 86 1.80 -19.45 -18.64
CA HIS A 86 1.95 -20.87 -18.96
C HIS A 86 3.02 -21.61 -18.12
N ASP A 87 3.99 -20.88 -17.53
CA ASP A 87 5.06 -21.45 -16.71
C ASP A 87 5.14 -20.89 -15.28
N VAL A 88 4.15 -20.10 -14.82
CA VAL A 88 4.16 -19.57 -13.44
C VAL A 88 3.53 -20.60 -12.51
N TYR A 89 4.34 -21.20 -11.62
CA TYR A 89 3.83 -22.04 -10.55
C TYR A 89 3.05 -21.17 -9.56
N LEU A 90 1.75 -21.45 -9.41
CA LEU A 90 0.88 -20.67 -8.54
C LEU A 90 0.64 -21.41 -7.24
N GLY A 91 1.04 -20.77 -6.16
CA GLY A 91 0.62 -21.08 -4.82
C GLY A 91 -0.38 -20.03 -4.35
N GLU A 92 -0.98 -20.27 -3.18
CA GLU A 92 -1.91 -19.33 -2.55
C GLU A 92 -1.30 -17.93 -2.34
N ASN A 93 0.01 -17.86 -2.15
CA ASN A 93 0.82 -16.66 -2.00
C ASN A 93 2.24 -16.93 -2.56
N PHE A 94 3.08 -15.91 -2.64
CA PHE A 94 4.46 -16.04 -3.14
C PHE A 94 5.34 -16.99 -2.31
N ALA A 95 5.14 -17.10 -1.01
CA ALA A 95 5.87 -18.09 -0.22
C ALA A 95 5.54 -19.53 -0.66
N ALA A 96 4.29 -19.79 -1.04
CA ALA A 96 3.85 -21.08 -1.56
C ALA A 96 4.30 -21.36 -3.01
N THR A 97 4.90 -20.39 -3.72
CA THR A 97 5.47 -20.63 -5.06
C THR A 97 6.92 -21.10 -5.03
N VAL A 98 7.58 -21.08 -3.86
CA VAL A 98 9.00 -21.43 -3.73
C VAL A 98 9.21 -22.92 -3.95
N LEU A 99 10.02 -23.27 -4.95
CA LEU A 99 10.45 -24.63 -5.26
C LEU A 99 11.81 -24.95 -4.62
N PRO A 100 12.21 -26.24 -4.49
CA PRO A 100 13.49 -26.62 -3.87
C PRO A 100 14.73 -25.97 -4.49
N ASP A 101 14.70 -25.69 -5.79
CA ASP A 101 15.79 -25.05 -6.54
C ASP A 101 15.69 -23.51 -6.57
N SER A 102 14.61 -22.94 -6.02
CA SER A 102 14.40 -21.50 -6.00
C SER A 102 15.37 -20.81 -5.02
N ARG A 103 15.66 -19.53 -5.25
CA ARG A 103 16.42 -18.68 -4.32
C ARG A 103 15.63 -17.43 -3.98
N VAL A 104 15.38 -17.20 -2.70
CA VAL A 104 14.64 -16.03 -2.23
C VAL A 104 15.59 -15.00 -1.63
N LYS A 105 15.40 -13.73 -1.98
CA LYS A 105 16.05 -12.58 -1.33
C LYS A 105 14.98 -11.64 -0.80
N HIS A 106 15.17 -11.13 0.40
CA HIS A 106 14.25 -10.18 1.05
C HIS A 106 14.94 -8.84 1.32
N TRP A 107 14.15 -7.78 1.27
CA TRP A 107 14.50 -6.46 1.78
C TRP A 107 13.22 -5.82 2.40
N PRO A 108 13.32 -4.71 3.16
CA PRO A 108 12.17 -4.17 3.89
C PRO A 108 10.94 -3.93 3.02
N ASN A 109 11.15 -3.44 1.80
CA ASN A 109 10.10 -3.01 0.88
C ASN A 109 9.81 -4.04 -0.22
N GLY A 110 10.30 -5.28 -0.13
CA GLY A 110 10.10 -6.23 -1.23
C GLY A 110 10.86 -7.54 -1.11
N PHE A 111 10.82 -8.31 -2.19
CA PHE A 111 11.52 -9.58 -2.29
C PHE A 111 11.76 -9.96 -3.75
N SER A 112 12.67 -10.90 -3.98
CA SER A 112 12.81 -11.57 -5.27
C SER A 112 12.86 -13.07 -5.09
N ILE A 113 12.22 -13.80 -5.99
CA ILE A 113 12.31 -15.26 -6.12
C ILE A 113 12.97 -15.57 -7.45
N ASP A 114 14.12 -16.21 -7.40
CA ASP A 114 14.81 -16.71 -8.58
C ASP A 114 14.43 -18.18 -8.79
N HIS A 115 13.57 -18.45 -9.77
CA HIS A 115 13.17 -19.79 -10.19
C HIS A 115 14.10 -20.30 -11.31
N ALA A 116 13.95 -21.57 -11.71
CA ALA A 116 14.72 -22.13 -12.82
C ALA A 116 14.50 -21.41 -14.16
N THR A 117 13.26 -21.01 -14.46
CA THR A 117 12.86 -20.45 -15.76
C THR A 117 12.73 -18.93 -15.77
N GLN A 118 12.58 -18.32 -14.59
CA GLN A 118 12.27 -16.90 -14.47
C GLN A 118 12.71 -16.33 -13.13
N LYS A 119 12.84 -15.01 -13.06
CA LYS A 119 13.02 -14.26 -11.83
C LYS A 119 11.79 -13.40 -11.60
N ILE A 120 11.24 -13.48 -10.39
CA ILE A 120 10.14 -12.62 -9.93
C ILE A 120 10.73 -11.63 -8.94
N THR A 121 10.48 -10.34 -9.14
CA THR A 121 10.95 -9.25 -8.27
C THR A 121 9.76 -8.37 -7.90
N LEU A 122 9.52 -8.16 -6.61
CA LEU A 122 8.36 -7.43 -6.13
C LEU A 122 8.80 -6.28 -5.21
N HIS A 123 8.31 -5.06 -5.51
CA HIS A 123 8.60 -3.85 -4.76
C HIS A 123 7.30 -3.18 -4.30
N MET A 124 7.21 -2.92 -3.00
CA MET A 124 6.30 -1.92 -2.45
C MET A 124 6.77 -0.55 -2.91
N THR A 125 5.99 0.10 -3.77
CA THR A 125 6.42 1.28 -4.52
C THR A 125 5.99 2.56 -3.83
N ALA A 126 4.70 2.68 -3.52
CA ALA A 126 4.12 3.83 -2.89
C ALA A 126 2.81 3.47 -2.18
N ILE A 127 2.29 4.39 -1.39
CA ILE A 127 0.95 4.35 -0.80
C ILE A 127 0.23 5.61 -1.26
N ALA A 128 -0.97 5.44 -1.81
CA ALA A 128 -1.85 6.54 -2.16
C ALA A 128 -3.26 6.05 -2.38
N ASP A 129 -4.23 6.92 -2.09
CA ASP A 129 -5.59 6.80 -2.60
C ASP A 129 -5.58 6.76 -4.12
N TRP A 130 -5.81 5.59 -4.73
CA TRP A 130 -5.68 5.41 -6.17
C TRP A 130 -6.92 5.88 -6.93
N ASN A 131 -8.10 5.65 -6.37
CA ASN A 131 -9.39 5.82 -7.05
C ASN A 131 -10.20 7.06 -6.60
N GLY A 132 -9.83 7.72 -5.52
CA GLY A 132 -10.45 8.95 -5.03
C GLY A 132 -11.44 8.73 -3.91
N ASP A 133 -11.47 7.54 -3.31
CA ASP A 133 -12.46 7.16 -2.29
C ASP A 133 -12.02 7.49 -0.85
N GLY A 134 -10.80 8.03 -0.69
CA GLY A 134 -10.23 8.41 0.60
C GLY A 134 -9.61 7.24 1.37
N GLN A 135 -9.52 6.05 0.79
CA GLN A 135 -8.72 4.93 1.30
C GLN A 135 -7.40 4.86 0.55
N ASP A 136 -6.31 4.63 1.28
CA ASP A 136 -5.00 4.47 0.67
C ASP A 136 -4.75 3.02 0.24
N GLU A 137 -4.28 2.83 -0.99
CA GLU A 137 -3.80 1.53 -1.48
C GLU A 137 -2.28 1.44 -1.41
N TRP A 138 -1.80 0.21 -1.15
CA TRP A 138 -0.43 -0.14 -1.46
C TRP A 138 -0.26 -0.32 -2.96
N ILE A 139 0.61 0.48 -3.56
CA ILE A 139 1.00 0.37 -4.96
C ILE A 139 2.25 -0.51 -5.03
N VAL A 140 2.13 -1.63 -5.74
CA VAL A 140 3.17 -2.67 -5.80
C VAL A 140 3.57 -2.91 -7.25
N ALA A 141 4.87 -2.95 -7.52
CA ALA A 141 5.42 -3.35 -8.80
C ALA A 141 5.93 -4.80 -8.72
N CYS A 142 5.31 -5.72 -9.46
CA CYS A 142 5.76 -7.10 -9.59
C CYS A 142 6.32 -7.33 -10.99
N THR A 143 7.64 -7.55 -11.10
CA THR A 143 8.34 -7.79 -12.35
C THR A 143 8.66 -9.27 -12.51
N VAL A 144 8.29 -9.84 -13.66
CA VAL A 144 8.58 -11.21 -14.07
C VAL A 144 9.53 -11.16 -15.26
N GLU A 145 10.71 -11.75 -15.10
CA GLU A 145 11.79 -11.74 -16.08
C GLU A 145 12.12 -13.18 -16.50
N PRO A 146 11.85 -13.60 -17.74
CA PRO A 146 12.19 -14.94 -18.21
C PRO A 146 13.71 -15.07 -18.41
N LYS A 147 14.30 -16.19 -17.98
CA LYS A 147 15.74 -16.45 -18.09
C LYS A 147 16.19 -16.90 -19.49
N ARG A 148 15.27 -17.47 -20.28
CA ARG A 148 15.56 -18.01 -21.63
C ARG A 148 15.14 -17.05 -22.75
N GLY A 149 15.15 -15.76 -22.47
CA GLY A 149 14.62 -14.74 -23.38
C GLY A 149 13.09 -14.73 -23.42
N GLY A 150 12.53 -13.73 -24.08
CA GLY A 150 11.10 -13.49 -24.12
C GLY A 150 10.72 -12.12 -23.55
N ARG A 151 9.45 -11.95 -23.22
CA ARG A 151 8.90 -10.69 -22.74
C ARG A 151 9.02 -10.61 -21.23
N SER A 152 9.62 -9.54 -20.71
CA SER A 152 9.49 -9.20 -19.29
C SER A 152 8.17 -8.46 -19.07
N ARG A 153 7.58 -8.63 -17.89
CA ARG A 153 6.33 -7.96 -17.51
C ARG A 153 6.44 -7.37 -16.14
N THR A 154 6.09 -6.10 -16.01
CA THR A 154 5.87 -5.45 -14.72
C THR A 154 4.37 -5.23 -14.53
N TYR A 155 3.78 -5.92 -13.57
CA TYR A 155 2.42 -5.70 -13.10
C TYR A 155 2.45 -4.61 -12.02
N TYR A 156 1.69 -3.55 -12.24
CA TYR A 156 1.40 -2.53 -11.24
C TYR A 156 0.10 -2.90 -10.56
N LEU A 157 0.18 -3.21 -9.27
CA LEU A 157 -0.92 -3.74 -8.47
C LEU A 157 -1.34 -2.73 -7.41
N LEU A 158 -2.63 -2.77 -7.12
CA LEU A 158 -3.27 -2.08 -6.03
C LEU A 158 -3.65 -3.12 -5.00
N VAL A 159 -3.07 -3.02 -3.82
CA VAL A 159 -3.28 -3.95 -2.72
C VAL A 159 -3.86 -3.14 -1.57
N PRO A 160 -5.10 -3.41 -1.13
CA PRO A 160 -5.63 -2.79 0.07
C PRO A 160 -4.75 -3.16 1.29
N PRO A 161 -4.39 -2.20 2.16
CA PRO A 161 -3.64 -2.49 3.37
C PRO A 161 -4.36 -3.55 4.23
N PRO A 162 -3.62 -4.52 4.83
CA PRO A 162 -4.23 -5.54 5.67
C PRO A 162 -4.90 -4.93 6.90
N ARG A 163 -6.11 -5.38 7.21
CA ARG A 163 -6.89 -5.03 8.41
C ARG A 163 -6.62 -5.97 9.58
N SER A 164 -5.97 -7.10 9.33
CA SER A 164 -5.59 -8.06 10.36
C SER A 164 -4.23 -8.72 10.07
N ALA A 165 -3.66 -9.34 11.12
CA ALA A 165 -2.40 -10.06 11.02
C ALA A 165 -2.49 -11.38 10.24
N VAL A 166 -3.67 -11.80 9.77
CA VAL A 166 -3.86 -13.08 9.05
C VAL A 166 -4.55 -12.91 7.70
N GLU A 167 -4.94 -11.68 7.33
CA GLU A 167 -5.64 -11.40 6.07
C GLU A 167 -4.80 -11.79 4.85
N LYS A 168 -5.37 -12.61 3.96
CA LYS A 168 -4.81 -12.92 2.65
C LYS A 168 -4.98 -11.72 1.73
N LEU A 169 -3.92 -11.36 1.01
CA LEU A 169 -3.91 -10.18 0.15
C LEU A 169 -4.13 -10.56 -1.31
N ARG A 170 -4.93 -9.75 -2.01
CA ARG A 170 -5.14 -9.86 -3.45
C ARG A 170 -4.83 -8.52 -4.10
N GLY A 171 -4.11 -8.55 -5.22
CA GLY A 171 -3.79 -7.37 -6.00
C GLY A 171 -4.79 -7.15 -7.12
N THR A 172 -5.27 -5.92 -7.27
CA THR A 172 -5.99 -5.48 -8.47
C THR A 172 -4.98 -4.90 -9.46
N VAL A 173 -4.96 -5.38 -10.71
CA VAL A 173 -4.02 -4.89 -11.72
C VAL A 173 -4.44 -3.49 -12.17
N ALA A 174 -3.60 -2.49 -11.92
CA ALA A 174 -3.75 -1.13 -12.44
C ALA A 174 -3.21 -1.02 -13.87
N ALA A 175 -2.04 -1.62 -14.12
CA ALA A 175 -1.44 -1.65 -15.44
C ALA A 175 -0.43 -2.80 -15.56
N VAL A 176 -0.12 -3.15 -16.81
CA VAL A 176 0.95 -4.09 -17.15
C VAL A 176 1.89 -3.40 -18.13
N ASN A 177 3.16 -3.23 -17.75
CA ASN A 177 4.19 -2.81 -18.69
C ASN A 177 4.93 -4.04 -19.18
N GLU A 178 4.85 -4.32 -20.48
CA GLU A 178 5.43 -5.51 -21.10
C GLU A 178 6.54 -5.09 -22.06
N CYS A 179 7.75 -5.63 -21.87
CA CYS A 179 8.90 -5.27 -22.66
C CYS A 179 9.49 -6.48 -23.40
N PHE A 180 9.90 -6.28 -24.65
CA PHE A 180 10.74 -7.21 -25.41
C PHE A 180 12.01 -6.47 -25.82
N GLY A 181 13.13 -6.80 -25.16
CA GLY A 181 14.33 -5.97 -25.26
C GLY A 181 14.06 -4.55 -24.76
N LEU A 182 14.29 -3.55 -25.62
CA LEU A 182 14.07 -2.13 -25.30
C LEU A 182 12.68 -1.61 -25.67
N ALA A 183 11.87 -2.42 -26.37
CA ALA A 183 10.53 -2.03 -26.78
C ALA A 183 9.51 -2.42 -25.71
N CYS A 184 8.83 -1.43 -25.13
CA CYS A 184 7.84 -1.63 -24.07
C CYS A 184 6.45 -1.16 -24.49
N THR A 185 5.42 -1.86 -24.04
CA THR A 185 4.01 -1.50 -24.21
C THR A 185 3.33 -1.51 -22.86
N LEU A 186 2.72 -0.37 -22.50
CA LEU A 186 1.91 -0.23 -21.30
C LEU A 186 0.44 -0.51 -21.62
N TYR A 187 -0.15 -1.45 -20.88
CA TYR A 187 -1.58 -1.71 -20.91
C TYR A 187 -2.20 -1.31 -19.58
N VAL A 188 -2.96 -0.21 -19.58
CA VAL A 188 -3.74 0.24 -18.41
C VAL A 188 -5.01 -0.62 -18.30
N ARG A 189 -5.46 -0.88 -17.06
CA ARG A 189 -6.65 -1.66 -16.75
C ARG A 189 -7.66 -0.79 -16.00
N ASP A 190 -8.95 -1.10 -16.14
CA ASP A 190 -9.96 -0.52 -15.28
C ASP A 190 -9.73 -1.02 -13.84
N SER A 191 -9.38 -0.07 -12.99
CA SER A 191 -8.94 -0.30 -11.61
C SER A 191 -9.68 0.63 -10.65
N LYS A 192 -10.92 1.01 -11.00
CA LYS A 192 -11.81 1.75 -10.10
C LYS A 192 -12.29 0.87 -8.94
N ASN A 193 -12.59 -0.39 -9.23
CA ASN A 193 -13.04 -1.37 -8.25
C ASN A 193 -11.86 -2.20 -7.74
N ILE A 194 -11.30 -1.80 -6.60
CA ILE A 194 -10.18 -2.49 -5.98
C ILE A 194 -10.70 -3.65 -5.14
N GLN A 195 -10.32 -4.87 -5.51
CA GLN A 195 -10.74 -6.09 -4.83
C GLN A 195 -10.01 -6.25 -3.51
N ARG A 196 -10.77 -6.50 -2.44
CA ARG A 196 -10.26 -7.00 -1.16
C ARG A 196 -10.77 -8.42 -0.98
N THR A 197 -9.92 -9.33 -0.51
CA THR A 197 -10.39 -10.63 0.00
C THR A 197 -11.28 -10.32 1.20
N ALA A 198 -12.55 -10.73 1.20
CA ALA A 198 -13.40 -10.51 2.36
C ALA A 198 -12.67 -11.02 3.62
N ALA A 199 -12.30 -10.11 4.51
CA ALA A 199 -11.92 -10.49 5.86
C ALA A 199 -13.13 -11.18 6.48
N ASP A 200 -12.91 -12.18 7.31
CA ASP A 200 -13.97 -12.80 8.13
C ASP A 200 -14.91 -11.69 8.64
N PRO A 201 -16.22 -11.70 8.29
CA PRO A 201 -17.17 -10.66 8.70
C PRO A 201 -17.25 -10.45 10.21
N LEU A 202 -16.69 -11.38 11.00
CA LEU A 202 -16.66 -11.37 12.46
C LEU A 202 -15.31 -10.89 13.04
N ALA A 203 -14.30 -10.61 12.22
CA ALA A 203 -13.05 -10.05 12.71
C ALA A 203 -13.26 -8.58 13.10
N PRO A 204 -13.08 -8.19 14.38
CA PRO A 204 -13.24 -6.81 14.78
C PRO A 204 -12.24 -5.93 14.02
N PRO A 205 -12.63 -4.72 13.59
CA PRO A 205 -11.69 -3.75 13.04
C PRO A 205 -10.56 -3.53 14.04
N THR A 206 -9.31 -3.64 13.60
CA THR A 206 -8.20 -3.17 14.43
C THR A 206 -8.31 -1.66 14.49
N GLU A 207 -8.51 -1.10 15.69
CA GLU A 207 -8.46 0.35 15.90
C GLU A 207 -7.07 0.86 15.48
N VAL A 208 -7.05 1.64 14.41
CA VAL A 208 -5.91 2.50 14.08
C VAL A 208 -5.90 3.58 15.16
N HIS A 209 -5.05 3.42 16.17
CA HIS A 209 -4.80 4.48 17.14
C HIS A 209 -4.05 5.60 16.43
N ASP A 210 -4.75 6.68 16.11
CA ASP A 210 -4.13 7.98 15.88
C ASP A 210 -3.48 8.39 17.20
N LEU A 211 -2.19 8.11 17.35
CA LEU A 211 -1.40 8.61 18.46
C LEU A 211 -1.27 10.13 18.30
N THR A 212 -2.19 10.89 18.89
CA THR A 212 -2.00 12.32 19.18
C THR A 212 -0.84 12.46 20.17
N PRO A 213 0.29 13.09 19.80
CA PRO A 213 1.37 13.30 20.73
C PRO A 213 0.99 14.42 21.71
N GLY A 214 0.92 14.07 22.99
CA GLY A 214 0.79 15.06 24.07
C GLY A 214 -0.48 14.87 24.89
N LEU A 215 -0.38 13.97 25.86
CA LEU A 215 -0.87 14.09 27.24
C LEU A 215 -0.56 12.74 27.88
N GLN A 216 0.61 12.63 28.51
CA GLN A 216 0.84 11.54 29.46
C GLN A 216 -0.22 11.69 30.56
N PRO A 217 -1.08 10.69 30.82
CA PRO A 217 -1.76 10.65 32.10
C PRO A 217 -0.67 10.37 33.14
N VAL A 218 -0.39 11.40 33.94
CA VAL A 218 0.40 11.28 35.16
C VAL A 218 -0.14 10.10 35.95
N THR A 219 0.71 9.11 36.18
CA THR A 219 0.46 7.98 37.08
C THR A 219 -0.02 8.50 38.43
N GLU A 220 -1.23 8.12 38.85
CA GLU A 220 -1.60 8.21 40.26
C GLU A 220 -0.66 7.32 41.10
N PRO A 221 -0.18 7.77 42.26
CA PRO A 221 0.77 7.03 43.07
C PRO A 221 0.11 5.81 43.75
N PRO A 222 0.86 4.72 44.02
CA PRO A 222 0.32 3.51 44.59
C PRO A 222 0.02 3.71 46.08
N GLY A 223 -1.27 3.76 46.44
CA GLY A 223 -1.67 3.68 47.84
C GLY A 223 -2.96 4.41 48.19
N ALA A 224 -4.11 3.90 47.74
CA ALA A 224 -5.40 4.22 48.36
C ALA A 224 -6.19 2.94 48.63
N LYS A 225 -6.27 2.59 49.92
CA LYS A 225 -7.04 1.47 50.47
C LYS A 225 -8.52 1.58 50.04
N LYS A 226 -9.09 0.46 49.57
CA LYS A 226 -10.55 0.26 49.49
C LYS A 226 -11.14 0.40 50.90
N LEU A 227 -12.00 1.40 51.12
CA LEU A 227 -12.93 1.39 52.25
C LEU A 227 -14.22 0.67 51.83
N PRO A 228 -14.78 -0.22 52.69
CA PRO A 228 -16.05 -0.88 52.44
C PRO A 228 -17.22 0.09 52.69
N ALA A 229 -18.20 0.09 51.79
CA ALA A 229 -19.47 0.77 52.03
C ALA A 229 -20.30 -0.04 53.03
N SER A 230 -20.19 0.32 54.32
CA SER A 230 -21.13 -0.03 55.37
C SER A 230 -22.45 0.71 55.14
N GLY A 231 -23.55 -0.03 55.03
CA GLY A 231 -24.89 0.54 55.10
C GLY A 231 -25.23 1.03 56.53
N PRO A 232 -26.26 1.87 56.69
CA PRO A 232 -26.91 2.07 57.98
C PRO A 232 -28.30 1.40 58.00
N ALA A 233 -28.47 0.38 58.85
CA ALA A 233 -29.67 0.26 59.67
C ALA A 233 -29.52 1.31 60.80
N GLU A 234 -30.52 1.92 61.41
CA GLU A 234 -31.85 1.48 61.81
C GLU A 234 -32.54 2.71 62.46
N ARG A 235 -33.86 2.71 62.63
CA ARG A 235 -34.55 3.36 63.76
C ARG A 235 -36.02 2.89 63.83
N PRO A 236 -36.66 2.93 65.01
CA PRO A 236 -37.04 1.71 65.72
C PRO A 236 -38.53 1.72 66.13
N LEU A 237 -38.92 0.70 66.90
CA LEU A 237 -39.59 0.91 68.19
C LEU A 237 -38.61 0.51 69.29
#